data_AF-A0A2G9MV21-F1
#
_entry.id   AF-A0A2G9MV21-F1
#
_cell.length_a   1.000
_cell.length_b   1.000
_cell.length_c   1.000
_cell.angle_alpha   90.00
_cell.angle_beta   90.00
_cell.angle_gamma   90.00
#
_symmetry.space_group_name_H-M   'P 1'
#
loop_
_entity.id
_entity.type
_entity.pdbx_description
1 polymer ?
#
loop_
_entity_poly.entity_id
_entity_poly.type
_entity_poly.pdbx_seq_one_letter_code
_entity_poly.pdbx_strand_id
1 'polypeptide(L)' 'IEQDADCQMAVYGNTVAIIAPLETIEVAVNAVFKIMQGQPHSAVYMYLEKAKKRMKEESLKESLGISL' A
#
# COMPACT_ATOMS: atom_id res chain seq x y z
N ILE A 1 -1.23 4.71 6.12
CA ILE A 1 -1.22 4.41 4.66
C ILE A 1 0.05 5.00 4.04
N GLU A 2 0.26 6.32 4.08
CA GLU A 2 1.43 6.98 3.48
C GLU A 2 2.77 6.31 3.79
N GLN A 3 3.03 6.03 5.06
CA GLN A 3 4.31 5.47 5.53
C GLN A 3 4.53 3.99 5.16
N ASP A 4 3.45 3.22 4.96
CA ASP A 4 3.55 1.78 4.68
C ASP A 4 3.41 1.44 3.20
N ALA A 5 2.71 2.29 2.45
CA ALA A 5 2.59 2.18 1.00
C ALA A 5 3.53 3.16 0.25
N ASP A 6 4.49 3.78 0.95
CA ASP A 6 5.44 4.74 0.39
C ASP A 6 4.77 5.72 -0.60
N CYS A 7 3.73 6.40 -0.13
CA CYS A 7 2.92 7.28 -0.95
C CYS A 7 2.66 8.61 -0.25
N GLN A 8 2.40 9.65 -1.03
CA GLN A 8 1.84 10.91 -0.57
C GLN A 8 0.36 10.97 -0.92
N MET A 9 -0.48 11.45 -0.01
CA MET A 9 -1.90 11.60 -0.27
C MET A 9 -2.47 12.95 0.20
N ALA A 10 -3.51 13.39 -0.48
CA ALA A 10 -4.29 14.55 -0.09
C ALA A 10 -5.78 14.21 -0.15
N VAL A 11 -6.53 14.65 0.86
CA VAL A 11 -7.98 14.43 0.94
C VAL A 11 -8.68 15.77 0.74
N TYR A 12 -9.51 15.86 -0.29
CA TYR A 12 -10.34 17.03 -0.60
C TYR A 12 -11.81 16.61 -0.69
N GLY A 13 -12.54 16.73 0.42
CA GLY A 13 -13.94 16.35 0.50
C GLY A 13 -14.16 14.87 0.18
N ASN A 14 -14.74 14.60 -1.00
CA ASN A 14 -14.99 13.24 -1.51
C ASN A 14 -13.87 12.71 -2.43
N THR A 15 -12.84 13.51 -2.70
CA THR A 15 -11.76 13.19 -3.63
C THR A 15 -10.48 12.93 -2.84
N VAL A 16 -9.80 11.83 -3.15
CA VAL A 16 -8.50 11.48 -2.57
C VAL A 16 -7.48 11.43 -3.70
N ALA A 17 -6.45 12.29 -3.63
CA ALA A 17 -5.30 12.26 -4.53
C ALA A 17 -4.20 11.41 -3.90
N ILE A 18 -3.55 10.56 -4.69
CA ILE A 18 -2.47 9.68 -4.26
C ILE A 18 -1.33 9.77 -5.29
N ILE A 19 -0.11 9.95 -4.81
CA ILE A 19 1.12 9.88 -5.59
C ILE A 19 1.99 8.79 -4.97
N ALA A 20 2.31 7.77 -5.76
CA ALA A 20 3.10 6.62 -5.30
C ALA A 20 3.86 5.98 -6.48
N PRO A 21 4.94 5.23 -6.19
CA PRO A 21 5.56 4.30 -7.15
C PRO A 21 4.58 3.27 -7.73
N LEU A 22 4.92 2.70 -8.88
CA LEU A 22 4.06 1.72 -9.57
C LEU A 22 3.82 0.47 -8.72
N GLU A 23 4.80 0.10 -7.91
CA GLU A 23 4.76 -1.10 -7.08
C GLU A 23 3.81 -0.94 -5.88
N THR A 24 3.62 0.29 -5.38
CA THR A 24 2.84 0.56 -4.17
C THR A 24 1.49 1.24 -4.42
N ILE A 25 1.27 1.79 -5.62
CA ILE A 25 0.05 2.55 -5.93
C ILE A 25 -1.24 1.73 -5.68
N GLU A 26 -1.25 0.46 -6.07
CA GLU A 26 -2.40 -0.42 -5.84
C GLU A 26 -2.65 -0.67 -4.34
N VAL A 27 -1.59 -0.77 -3.55
CA VAL A 27 -1.67 -0.98 -2.11
C VAL A 27 -2.30 0.24 -1.45
N ALA A 28 -1.86 1.44 -1.83
CA ALA A 28 -2.39 2.70 -1.31
C ALA A 28 -3.88 2.87 -1.68
N VAL A 29 -4.23 2.66 -2.95
CA VAL A 29 -5.61 2.76 -3.46
C VAL A 29 -6.54 1.79 -2.73
N ASN A 30 -6.15 0.52 -2.62
CA ASN A 30 -6.95 -0.49 -1.93
C ASN A 30 -7.12 -0.17 -0.44
N ALA A 31 -6.08 0.34 0.23
CA ALA A 31 -6.20 0.73 1.63
C ALA A 31 -7.22 1.85 1.82
N VAL A 32 -7.24 2.86 0.94
CA VAL A 32 -8.25 3.93 0.95
C VAL A 32 -9.66 3.36 0.73
N PHE A 33 -9.84 2.50 -0.27
CA PHE A 33 -11.14 1.85 -0.52
C PHE A 33 -11.63 1.03 0.66
N LYS A 34 -10.74 0.29 1.34
CA LYS A 34 -11.11 -0.47 2.54
C LYS A 34 -11.63 0.42 3.65
N ILE A 35 -11.01 1.58 3.87
CA ILE A 35 -11.51 2.58 4.83
C ILE A 35 -12.87 3.12 4.38
N MET A 36 -13.03 3.47 3.11
CA MET A 36 -14.31 3.97 2.58
C MET A 36 -15.45 2.96 2.71
N GLN A 37 -15.16 1.67 2.62
CA GLN A 37 -16.12 0.58 2.85
C GLN A 37 -16.43 0.32 4.34
N GLY A 38 -15.83 1.08 5.25
CA GLY A 38 -16.04 0.92 6.69
C GLY A 38 -15.28 -0.24 7.31
N GLN A 39 -14.21 -0.75 6.66
CA GLN A 39 -13.39 -1.78 7.28
C GLN A 39 -12.70 -1.23 8.54
N PRO A 40 -12.58 -2.05 9.60
CA PRO A 40 -11.85 -1.64 10.80
C PRO A 40 -10.43 -1.19 10.45
N HIS A 41 -9.98 -0.08 11.03
CA HIS A 41 -8.62 0.42 10.81
C HIS A 41 -7.56 -0.65 11.09
N SER A 42 -7.76 -1.50 12.09
CA SER A 42 -6.89 -2.65 12.38
C SER A 42 -6.73 -3.61 11.20
N ALA A 43 -7.82 -3.89 10.47
CA ALA A 43 -7.78 -4.72 9.27
C ALA A 43 -7.03 -4.04 8.12
N VAL A 44 -7.16 -2.71 8.00
CA VAL A 44 -6.42 -1.92 7.01
C VAL A 44 -4.92 -1.87 7.32
N TYR A 45 -4.54 -1.69 8.59
CA TYR A 45 -3.14 -1.76 9.01
C TYR A 45 -2.54 -3.14 8.75
N MET A 46 -3.24 -4.21 9.11
CA MET A 46 -2.77 -5.57 8.85
C MET A 46 -2.62 -5.85 7.35
N TYR A 47 -3.47 -5.27 6.50
CA TYR A 47 -3.32 -5.34 5.04
C TYR A 47 -2.05 -4.63 4.55
N LEU A 48 -1.81 -3.39 5.02
CA LEU A 48 -0.62 -2.61 4.68
C LEU A 48 0.68 -3.30 5.11
N GLU A 49 0.73 -3.84 6.34
CA GLU A 49 1.90 -4.57 6.84
C GLU A 49 2.23 -5.80 5.99
N LYS A 50 1.20 -6.57 5.61
CA LYS A 50 1.37 -7.74 4.72
C LYS A 50 1.91 -7.33 3.36
N ALA A 51 1.40 -6.25 2.79
CA ALA A 51 1.88 -5.71 1.52
C ALA A 51 3.35 -5.26 1.62
N LYS A 52 3.70 -4.48 2.65
CA LYS A 52 5.07 -4.03 2.92
C LYS A 52 6.05 -5.20 3.06
N LYS A 53 5.65 -6.25 3.78
CA LYS A 53 6.45 -7.47 3.93
C LYS A 53 6.66 -8.15 2.58
N ARG A 54 5.59 -8.32 1.79
CA ARG A 54 5.65 -8.94 0.46
C ARG A 54 6.62 -8.18 -0.46
N MET A 55 6.54 -6.86 -0.52
CA MET A 55 7.41 -6.04 -1.37
C MET A 55 8.88 -6.10 -0.94
N LYS A 56 9.13 -6.17 0.37
CA LYS A 56 10.49 -6.38 0.90
C LYS A 56 11.04 -7.75 0.53
N GLU A 57 10.19 -8.79 0.55
CA GLU A 57 10.58 -10.13 0.10
C GLU A 57 10.83 -10.19 -1.40
N GLU A 58 10.00 -9.53 -2.21
CA GLU A 58 10.15 -9.44 -3.67
C GLU A 58 11.45 -8.73 -4.05
N SER A 59 11.72 -7.54 -3.50
CA SER A 59 12.97 -6.79 -3.74
C SER A 59 14.22 -7.55 -3.29
N LEU A 60 14.13 -8.32 -2.20
CA LEU A 60 15.23 -9.17 -1.74
C LEU A 60 15.46 -10.35 -2.70
N LYS A 61 14.40 -10.98 -3.20
CA LYS A 61 14.49 -12.08 -4.19
C LYS A 61 15.09 -11.62 -5.51
N GLU A 62 14.66 -10.45 -5.99
CA GLU A 62 15.23 -9.82 -7.20
C GLU A 62 16.72 -9.56 -7.02
N SER A 63 17.11 -8.99 -5.87
CA SER A 63 18.53 -8.71 -5.55
C SER A 63 19.39 -9.98 -5.45
N LEU A 64 18.79 -11.11 -5.05
CA LEU A 64 19.45 -12.40 -4.94
C LEU A 64 19.50 -13.18 -6.26
N GLY A 65 18.94 -12.65 -7.36
CA GLY A 65 18.97 -13.27 -8.67
C GLY A 65 18.14 -14.56 -8.78
N ILE A 66 17.21 -14.79 -7.84
CA ILE A 66 16.30 -15.93 -7.88
C ILE A 66 15.08 -15.51 -8.71
N SER A 67 15.25 -15.44 -10.03
CA SER A 67 14.11 -15.42 -10.95
C SER A 67 13.50 -16.83 -10.98
N LEU A 68 12.21 -16.94 -10.66
CA LEU A 68 11.40 -18.14 -10.93
C LEU A 68 10.88 -18.08 -12.35
#